data_AF-A0A2E2AN91-F1
#
_entry.id   AF-A0A2E2AN91-F1
#
_cell.length_a   1.000
_cell.length_b   1.000
_cell.length_c   1.000
_cell.angle_alpha   90.00
_cell.angle_beta   90.00
_cell.angle_gamma   90.00
#
_symmetry.space_group_name_H-M   'P 1'
#
loop_
_entity.id
_entity.type
_entity.pdbx_description
1 polymer ?
#
loop_
_entity_poly.entity_id
_entity_poly.type
_entity_poly.pdbx_seq_one_letter_code
_entity_poly.pdbx_strand_id
1 'polypeptide(L)'
;MFELLLRLADWTETLADSDWAVALLSLIAVSESVVFPIPPDPLLIAIGLTDPDSAIWLALLVTVGSVIGAVLGHWIGRKIGRPVLHRLVSKSKTARVEALFNKYGVWAILVAAFTPIPFKVFTILAGVMNFKMRPFIIASIVGRGARFLTIGVLIFAFGESVQSFIDDNFEILTIASAGGFIVIGIAYLVFTRMQSARHNPN
;
A
#
# COMPACT_ATOMS: atom_id res chain seq x y z
N MET A 1 3.27 22.03 -22.40
CA MET A 1 3.22 20.59 -22.03
C MET A 1 4.55 20.16 -21.43
N PHE A 2 5.67 20.29 -22.17
CA PHE A 2 7.01 19.92 -21.69
C PHE A 2 7.48 20.74 -20.48
N GLU A 3 7.26 22.05 -20.45
CA GLU A 3 7.58 22.90 -19.28
C GLU A 3 6.77 22.55 -18.01
N LEU A 4 5.54 22.03 -18.17
CA LEU A 4 4.73 21.60 -17.03
C LEU A 4 5.30 20.31 -16.43
N LEU A 5 5.81 19.41 -17.28
CA LEU A 5 6.46 18.18 -16.86
C LEU A 5 7.80 18.45 -16.16
N LEU A 6 8.60 19.38 -16.70
CA LEU A 6 9.86 19.80 -16.07
C LEU A 6 9.61 20.48 -14.72
N ARG A 7 8.59 21.34 -14.61
CA ARG A 7 8.20 21.95 -13.32
C ARG A 7 7.68 20.93 -12.31
N LEU A 8 7.01 19.87 -12.77
CA LEU A 8 6.56 18.80 -11.89
C LEU A 8 7.73 17.94 -11.42
N ALA A 9 8.70 17.66 -12.30
CA ALA A 9 9.93 16.95 -11.96
C ALA A 9 10.77 17.73 -10.93
N ASP A 10 11.03 19.02 -11.19
CA ASP A 10 11.71 19.94 -10.25
C ASP A 10 10.97 20.02 -8.91
N TRP A 11 9.64 20.09 -8.94
CA TRP A 11 8.82 20.14 -7.73
C TRP A 11 8.88 18.83 -6.95
N THR A 12 8.93 17.68 -7.62
CA THR A 12 9.11 16.39 -6.95
C THR A 12 10.51 16.18 -6.39
N GLU A 13 11.56 16.65 -7.08
CA GLU A 13 12.94 16.66 -6.58
C GLU A 13 13.07 17.58 -5.36
N THR A 14 12.54 18.80 -5.42
CA THR A 14 12.53 19.70 -4.25
C THR A 14 11.66 19.19 -3.10
N LEU A 15 10.59 18.43 -3.39
CA LEU A 15 9.83 17.76 -2.35
C LEU A 15 10.65 16.64 -1.70
N ALA A 16 11.36 15.84 -2.51
CA ALA A 16 12.23 14.75 -2.07
C ALA A 16 13.43 15.23 -1.25
N ASP A 17 14.03 16.36 -1.63
CA ASP A 17 15.16 17.02 -0.93
C ASP A 17 14.73 17.81 0.31
N SER A 18 13.44 18.03 0.54
CA SER A 18 12.95 18.78 1.69
C SER A 18 12.83 17.90 2.94
N ASP A 19 13.12 18.46 4.12
CA ASP A 19 12.84 17.85 5.43
C ASP A 19 11.36 17.41 5.60
N TRP A 20 10.47 17.91 4.73
CA TRP A 20 9.05 17.60 4.69
C TRP A 20 8.72 16.31 3.93
N ALA A 21 9.62 15.77 3.08
CA ALA A 21 9.43 14.47 2.41
C ALA A 21 9.10 13.39 3.41
N VAL A 22 9.92 13.30 4.46
CA VAL A 22 9.83 12.33 5.55
C VAL A 22 8.51 12.46 6.32
N ALA A 23 8.08 13.72 6.57
CA ALA A 23 6.81 14.01 7.23
C ALA A 23 5.61 13.65 6.33
N LEU A 24 5.68 13.93 5.04
CA LEU A 24 4.65 13.60 4.07
C LEU A 24 4.52 12.09 3.86
N LEU A 25 5.65 11.37 3.78
CA LEU A 25 5.71 9.91 3.69
C LEU A 25 5.08 9.27 4.93
N SER A 26 5.40 9.79 6.12
CA SER A 26 4.81 9.37 7.39
C SER A 26 3.30 9.64 7.43
N LEU A 27 2.88 10.82 6.99
CA LEU A 27 1.48 11.23 6.99
C LEU A 27 0.66 10.45 5.96
N ILE A 28 1.24 10.11 4.80
CA ILE A 28 0.64 9.23 3.80
C ILE A 28 0.58 7.80 4.31
N ALA A 29 1.62 7.27 4.98
CA ALA A 29 1.59 5.91 5.55
C ALA A 29 0.53 5.77 6.65
N VAL A 30 0.38 6.80 7.49
CA VAL A 30 -0.70 6.90 8.48
C VAL A 30 -2.05 7.01 7.76
N SER A 31 -2.15 7.87 6.75
CA SER A 31 -3.39 8.07 6.00
C SER A 31 -3.82 6.86 5.19
N GLU A 32 -2.89 6.08 4.63
CA GLU A 32 -3.17 4.82 3.92
C GLU A 32 -3.83 3.82 4.87
N SER A 33 -3.30 3.77 6.08
CA SER A 33 -3.77 2.85 7.11
C SER A 33 -5.13 3.27 7.70
N VAL A 34 -5.58 4.52 7.51
CA VAL A 34 -6.83 5.05 8.09
C VAL A 34 -7.91 5.40 7.05
N VAL A 35 -7.59 6.07 5.93
CA VAL A 35 -8.61 6.69 5.03
C VAL A 35 -8.28 6.60 3.53
N PHE A 36 -7.02 6.56 3.09
CA PHE A 36 -6.64 6.82 1.69
C PHE A 36 -6.08 5.58 0.96
N PRO A 37 -6.30 5.38 -0.35
CA PRO A 37 -5.83 4.19 -1.07
C PRO A 37 -4.48 4.38 -1.78
N ILE A 38 -3.61 5.30 -1.34
CA ILE A 38 -2.25 5.42 -1.91
C ILE A 38 -1.35 4.42 -1.18
N PRO A 39 -0.89 3.33 -1.83
CA PRO A 39 0.04 2.41 -1.20
C PRO A 39 1.35 3.15 -0.87
N PRO A 40 1.99 2.88 0.28
CA PRO A 40 3.26 3.48 0.66
C PRO A 40 4.42 2.89 -0.15
N ASP A 41 4.25 1.72 -0.75
CA ASP A 41 5.29 1.01 -1.48
C ASP A 41 5.86 1.81 -2.68
N PRO A 42 5.05 2.35 -3.61
CA PRO A 42 5.57 3.16 -4.71
C PRO A 42 6.28 4.42 -4.24
N LEU A 43 5.82 5.02 -3.14
CA LEU A 43 6.41 6.24 -2.59
C LEU A 43 7.76 5.95 -1.90
N LEU A 44 7.83 4.84 -1.14
CA LEU A 44 9.08 4.35 -0.56
C LEU A 44 10.10 4.01 -1.65
N ILE A 45 9.66 3.41 -2.77
CA ILE A 45 10.53 3.11 -3.90
C ILE A 45 11.02 4.40 -4.57
N ALA A 46 10.12 5.33 -4.87
CA ALA A 46 10.48 6.58 -5.54
C ALA A 46 11.51 7.39 -4.73
N ILE A 47 11.26 7.61 -3.44
CA ILE A 47 12.14 8.40 -2.57
C ILE A 47 13.38 7.60 -2.17
N GLY A 48 13.27 6.28 -2.00
CA GLY A 48 14.44 5.45 -1.74
C GLY A 48 15.39 5.39 -2.92
N LEU A 49 14.89 5.47 -4.16
CA LEU A 49 15.76 5.47 -5.35
C LEU A 49 16.48 6.80 -5.57
N THR A 50 15.99 7.92 -5.02
CA THR A 50 16.71 9.21 -5.08
C THR A 50 17.87 9.26 -4.09
N ASP A 51 17.73 8.57 -2.95
CA ASP A 51 18.78 8.43 -1.94
C ASP A 51 18.82 6.98 -1.39
N PRO A 52 19.53 6.06 -2.09
CA PRO A 52 19.59 4.65 -1.72
C PRO A 52 20.13 4.40 -0.30
N ASP A 53 21.03 5.25 0.19
CA ASP A 53 21.64 5.13 1.51
C ASP A 53 20.62 5.28 2.64
N SER A 54 19.60 6.14 2.46
CA SER A 54 18.53 6.31 3.45
C SER A 54 17.37 5.32 3.29
N ALA A 55 17.36 4.46 2.25
CA ALA A 55 16.22 3.60 1.94
C ALA A 55 15.81 2.64 3.08
N ILE A 56 16.78 2.10 3.83
CA ILE A 56 16.50 1.24 5.00
C ILE A 56 15.85 2.05 6.12
N TRP A 57 16.32 3.28 6.36
CA TRP A 57 15.76 4.17 7.36
C TRP A 57 14.33 4.59 7.01
N LEU A 58 14.08 4.95 5.75
CA LEU A 58 12.76 5.24 5.22
C LEU A 58 11.81 4.04 5.39
N ALA A 59 12.29 2.82 5.11
CA ALA A 59 11.51 1.60 5.31
C ALA A 59 11.10 1.35 6.78
N LEU A 60 12.00 1.64 7.73
CA LEU A 60 11.69 1.58 9.16
C LEU A 60 10.63 2.61 9.53
N LEU A 61 10.76 3.84 9.06
CA LEU A 61 9.81 4.91 9.32
C LEU A 61 8.41 4.58 8.78
N VAL A 62 8.33 4.08 7.53
CA VAL A 62 7.08 3.61 6.93
C VAL A 62 6.47 2.46 7.73
N THR A 63 7.30 1.54 8.23
CA THR A 63 6.84 0.45 9.09
C THR A 63 6.19 1.00 10.35
N VAL A 64 6.83 1.96 11.03
CA VAL A 64 6.28 2.59 12.24
C VAL A 64 4.96 3.30 11.93
N GLY A 65 4.91 4.13 10.89
CA GLY A 65 3.69 4.82 10.47
C GLY A 65 2.55 3.86 10.13
N SER A 66 2.85 2.79 9.41
CA SER A 66 1.88 1.75 9.06
C SER A 66 1.34 1.02 10.29
N VAL A 67 2.20 0.68 11.26
CA VAL A 67 1.78 0.03 12.51
C VAL A 67 0.92 0.96 13.36
N ILE A 68 1.27 2.26 13.45
CA ILE A 68 0.44 3.26 14.15
C ILE A 68 -0.95 3.31 13.53
N GLY A 69 -1.03 3.43 12.20
CA GLY A 69 -2.31 3.41 11.50
C GLY A 69 -3.07 2.09 11.65
N ALA A 70 -2.38 0.96 11.72
CA ALA A 70 -2.98 -0.34 12.00
C ALA A 70 -3.61 -0.39 13.40
N VAL A 71 -2.95 0.18 14.42
CA VAL A 71 -3.49 0.31 15.78
C VAL A 71 -4.72 1.20 15.80
N LEU A 72 -4.72 2.32 15.05
CA LEU A 72 -5.90 3.17 14.90
C LEU A 72 -7.05 2.41 14.24
N GLY A 73 -6.79 1.68 13.14
CA GLY A 73 -7.78 0.84 12.46
C GLY A 73 -8.38 -0.24 13.37
N HIS A 74 -7.54 -0.89 14.18
CA HIS A 74 -7.99 -1.86 15.19
C HIS A 74 -8.90 -1.20 16.23
N TRP A 75 -8.52 -0.02 16.73
CA TRP A 75 -9.31 0.71 17.71
C TRP A 75 -10.66 1.18 17.15
N ILE A 76 -10.68 1.70 15.91
CA ILE A 76 -11.90 2.07 15.18
C ILE A 76 -12.80 0.84 15.00
N GLY A 77 -12.23 -0.28 14.55
CA GLY A 77 -12.96 -1.54 14.38
C GLY A 77 -13.56 -2.04 15.70
N ARG A 78 -12.84 -1.91 16.80
CA ARG A 78 -13.32 -2.30 18.13
C ARG A 78 -14.45 -1.42 18.64
N LYS A 79 -14.39 -0.10 18.42
CA LYS A 79 -15.42 0.85 18.89
C LYS A 79 -16.67 0.89 18.01
N ILE A 80 -16.49 0.97 16.69
CA ILE A 80 -17.56 1.30 15.73
C ILE A 80 -17.90 0.09 14.85
N GLY A 81 -17.01 -0.90 14.78
CA GLY A 81 -17.09 -1.97 13.80
C GLY A 81 -18.23 -2.96 13.99
N ARG A 82 -18.62 -3.35 15.22
CA ARG A 82 -19.73 -4.30 15.43
C ARG A 82 -21.09 -3.77 14.94
N PRO A 83 -21.53 -2.56 15.34
CA PRO A 83 -22.79 -1.98 14.84
C PRO A 83 -22.84 -1.82 13.32
N VAL A 84 -21.71 -1.41 12.71
CA VAL A 84 -21.59 -1.23 11.26
C VAL A 84 -21.58 -2.58 10.53
N LEU A 85 -20.86 -3.57 11.05
CA LEU A 85 -20.79 -4.91 10.46
C LEU A 85 -22.16 -5.60 10.45
N HIS A 86 -22.94 -5.46 11.51
CA HIS A 86 -24.30 -6.04 11.57
C HIS A 86 -25.28 -5.40 10.58
N ARG A 87 -25.00 -4.18 10.10
CA ARG A 87 -25.81 -3.51 9.07
C ARG A 87 -25.36 -3.81 7.64
N LEU A 88 -24.07 -4.06 7.44
CA LEU A 88 -23.48 -4.24 6.11
C LEU A 88 -23.24 -5.72 5.71
N VAL A 89 -23.13 -6.62 6.68
CA VAL A 89 -22.73 -8.02 6.46
C VAL A 89 -23.69 -8.99 7.13
N SER A 90 -24.14 -10.00 6.38
CA SER A 90 -25.02 -11.05 6.89
C SER A 90 -24.39 -11.82 8.06
N LYS A 91 -25.18 -12.21 9.06
CA LYS A 91 -24.72 -12.95 10.26
C LYS A 91 -23.87 -14.20 9.92
N SER A 92 -24.21 -14.93 8.85
CA SER A 92 -23.47 -16.13 8.42
C SER A 92 -22.05 -15.81 7.94
N LYS A 93 -21.86 -14.72 7.17
CA LYS A 93 -20.54 -14.24 6.75
C LYS A 93 -19.71 -13.76 7.94
N THR A 94 -20.33 -13.04 8.87
CA THR A 94 -19.66 -12.60 10.11
C THR A 94 -19.14 -13.78 10.92
N ALA A 95 -19.98 -14.80 11.14
CA ALA A 95 -19.59 -16.02 11.87
C ALA A 95 -18.44 -16.76 11.17
N ARG A 96 -18.43 -16.79 9.83
CA ARG A 96 -17.34 -17.39 9.05
C ARG A 96 -16.02 -16.64 9.22
N VAL A 97 -16.05 -15.30 9.19
CA VAL A 97 -14.85 -14.47 9.41
C VAL A 97 -14.34 -14.61 10.84
N GLU A 98 -15.25 -14.68 11.82
CA GLU A 98 -14.90 -14.90 13.23
C GLU A 98 -14.25 -16.28 13.44
N ALA A 99 -14.79 -17.35 12.82
CA ALA A 99 -14.19 -18.68 12.85
C ALA A 99 -12.78 -18.70 12.21
N LEU A 100 -12.60 -17.99 11.09
CA LEU A 100 -11.30 -17.85 10.43
C LEU A 100 -10.29 -17.08 11.30
N PHE A 101 -10.72 -16.00 11.95
CA PHE A 101 -9.88 -15.25 12.88
C PHE A 101 -9.53 -16.05 14.13
N ASN A 102 -10.45 -16.87 14.64
CA ASN A 102 -10.17 -17.76 15.77
C ASN A 102 -9.19 -18.88 15.38
N LYS A 103 -9.26 -19.38 14.14
CA LYS A 103 -8.38 -20.44 13.65
C LYS A 103 -6.98 -19.94 13.28
N TYR A 104 -6.88 -18.84 12.55
CA TYR A 104 -5.62 -18.34 11.98
C TYR A 104 -5.05 -17.14 12.74
N GLY A 105 -5.90 -16.30 13.33
CA GLY A 105 -5.53 -15.18 14.20
C GLY A 105 -4.31 -14.39 13.73
N VAL A 106 -3.20 -14.56 14.46
CA VAL A 106 -1.89 -13.92 14.20
C VAL A 106 -1.40 -14.19 12.78
N TRP A 107 -1.53 -15.42 12.27
CA TRP A 107 -1.09 -15.79 10.94
C TRP A 107 -1.87 -15.06 9.84
N ALA A 108 -3.18 -14.87 10.01
CA ALA A 108 -3.98 -14.12 9.06
C ALA A 108 -3.51 -12.65 8.97
N ILE A 109 -3.19 -12.04 10.11
CA ILE A 109 -2.67 -10.67 10.18
C ILE A 109 -1.28 -10.59 9.54
N LEU A 110 -0.39 -11.53 9.86
CA LEU A 110 0.99 -11.55 9.36
C LEU A 110 1.02 -11.72 7.83
N VAL A 111 0.26 -12.69 7.30
CA VAL A 111 0.17 -12.92 5.84
C VAL A 111 -0.43 -11.70 5.15
N ALA A 112 -1.50 -11.12 5.70
CA ALA A 112 -2.11 -9.92 5.13
C ALA A 112 -1.17 -8.70 5.19
N ALA A 113 -0.33 -8.58 6.21
CA ALA A 113 0.63 -7.49 6.35
C ALA A 113 1.77 -7.56 5.33
N PHE A 114 2.20 -8.78 4.99
CA PHE A 114 3.31 -9.00 4.07
C PHE A 114 2.88 -8.98 2.59
N THR A 115 1.73 -9.59 2.29
CA THR A 115 1.22 -9.72 0.91
C THR A 115 0.62 -8.41 0.36
N PRO A 116 0.47 -8.24 -0.96
CA PRO A 116 -0.18 -7.06 -1.57
C PRO A 116 -1.70 -7.00 -1.33
N ILE A 117 -2.20 -7.73 -0.33
CA ILE A 117 -3.60 -7.74 0.06
C ILE A 117 -3.87 -6.48 0.89
N PRO A 118 -5.07 -5.86 0.79
CA PRO A 118 -5.42 -4.68 1.57
C PRO A 118 -5.36 -4.91 3.09
N PHE A 119 -4.20 -4.62 3.70
CA PHE A 119 -3.95 -4.88 5.12
C PHE A 119 -4.97 -4.18 6.04
N LYS A 120 -5.42 -2.98 5.68
CA LYS A 120 -6.43 -2.20 6.43
C LYS A 120 -7.73 -2.96 6.70
N VAL A 121 -8.13 -3.87 5.79
CA VAL A 121 -9.33 -4.69 5.99
C VAL A 121 -9.10 -5.62 7.18
N PHE A 122 -7.92 -6.21 7.29
CA PHE A 122 -7.55 -7.10 8.38
C PHE A 122 -7.38 -6.35 9.70
N THR A 123 -6.88 -5.11 9.69
CA THR A 123 -6.75 -4.30 10.92
C THR A 123 -8.12 -3.94 11.50
N ILE A 124 -9.06 -3.49 10.67
CA ILE A 124 -10.44 -3.18 11.10
C ILE A 124 -11.14 -4.46 11.56
N LEU A 125 -11.04 -5.57 10.81
CA LEU A 125 -11.63 -6.85 11.20
C LEU A 125 -11.06 -7.38 12.51
N ALA A 126 -9.76 -7.26 12.74
CA ALA A 126 -9.14 -7.62 14.02
C ALA A 126 -9.72 -6.80 15.18
N GLY A 127 -10.02 -5.53 14.95
CA GLY A 127 -10.74 -4.67 15.90
C GLY A 127 -12.16 -5.14 16.18
N VAL A 128 -12.95 -5.35 15.12
CA VAL A 128 -14.34 -5.82 15.17
C VAL A 128 -14.49 -7.14 15.94
N MET A 129 -13.54 -8.05 15.74
CA MET A 129 -13.48 -9.36 16.39
C MET A 129 -12.86 -9.31 17.80
N ASN A 130 -12.57 -8.12 18.33
CA ASN A 130 -11.96 -7.94 19.64
C ASN A 130 -10.62 -8.68 19.82
N PHE A 131 -9.86 -8.85 18.74
CA PHE A 131 -8.57 -9.53 18.79
C PHE A 131 -7.61 -8.83 19.75
N LYS A 132 -6.76 -9.61 20.44
CA LYS A 132 -5.84 -9.08 21.46
C LYS A 132 -4.84 -8.11 20.83
N MET A 133 -4.68 -6.93 21.43
CA MET A 133 -3.85 -5.85 20.87
C MET A 133 -2.36 -6.22 20.76
N ARG A 134 -1.80 -6.86 21.80
CA ARG A 134 -0.37 -7.25 21.81
C ARG A 134 0.03 -8.15 20.64
N PRO A 135 -0.60 -9.32 20.42
CA PRO A 135 -0.24 -10.18 19.29
C PRO A 135 -0.56 -9.53 17.93
N PHE A 136 -1.56 -8.65 17.86
CA PHE A 136 -1.82 -7.87 16.65
C PHE A 136 -0.68 -6.91 16.32
N ILE A 137 -0.19 -6.14 17.30
CA ILE A 137 0.92 -5.20 17.09
C ILE A 137 2.18 -5.98 16.69
N ILE A 138 2.51 -7.08 17.38
CA ILE A 138 3.68 -7.89 17.04
C ILE A 138 3.58 -8.44 15.62
N ALA A 139 2.44 -9.02 15.24
CA ALA A 139 2.23 -9.51 13.87
C ALA A 139 2.32 -8.39 12.82
N SER A 140 1.81 -7.21 13.14
CA SER A 140 1.86 -6.04 12.26
C SER A 140 3.29 -5.54 12.08
N ILE A 141 4.08 -5.42 13.16
CA ILE A 141 5.49 -5.04 13.10
C ILE A 141 6.28 -6.04 12.26
N VAL A 142 6.10 -7.34 12.52
CA VAL A 142 6.84 -8.38 11.80
C VAL A 142 6.45 -8.40 10.31
N GLY A 143 5.15 -8.40 10.00
CA GLY A 143 4.69 -8.50 8.62
C GLY A 143 4.96 -7.23 7.79
N ARG A 144 4.65 -6.04 8.35
CA ARG A 144 4.92 -4.76 7.68
C ARG A 144 6.42 -4.48 7.61
N GLY A 145 7.15 -4.74 8.70
CA GLY A 145 8.59 -4.62 8.74
C GLY A 145 9.25 -5.51 7.70
N ALA A 146 8.90 -6.79 7.64
CA ALA A 146 9.42 -7.70 6.62
C ALA A 146 9.17 -7.15 5.19
N ARG A 147 7.96 -6.65 4.91
CA ARG A 147 7.62 -6.11 3.58
C ARG A 147 8.45 -4.86 3.24
N PHE A 148 8.39 -3.83 4.08
CA PHE A 148 9.02 -2.55 3.77
C PHE A 148 10.54 -2.62 3.88
N LEU A 149 11.09 -3.36 4.84
CA LEU A 149 12.53 -3.58 4.92
C LEU A 149 13.05 -4.38 3.73
N THR A 150 12.29 -5.36 3.22
CA THR A 150 12.70 -6.05 1.98
C THR A 150 12.85 -5.04 0.84
N ILE A 151 11.90 -4.12 0.70
CA ILE A 151 11.98 -3.05 -0.30
C ILE A 151 13.18 -2.13 -0.04
N GLY A 152 13.33 -1.64 1.20
CA GLY A 152 14.44 -0.74 1.57
C GLY A 152 15.81 -1.37 1.38
N VAL A 153 15.98 -2.66 1.71
CA VAL A 153 17.23 -3.40 1.50
C VAL A 153 17.50 -3.61 0.01
N LEU A 154 16.49 -3.91 -0.80
CA LEU A 154 16.66 -4.06 -2.24
C LEU A 154 17.08 -2.72 -2.88
N ILE A 155 16.51 -1.62 -2.44
CA ILE A 155 16.89 -0.28 -2.89
C ILE A 155 18.29 0.07 -2.41
N PHE A 156 18.62 -0.18 -1.15
CA PHE A 156 19.97 0.06 -0.64
C PHE A 156 21.03 -0.75 -1.41
N ALA A 157 20.73 -2.00 -1.77
CA ALA A 157 21.68 -2.87 -2.47
C ALA A 157 21.78 -2.61 -3.98
N PHE A 158 20.70 -2.19 -4.64
CA PHE A 158 20.63 -2.10 -6.10
C PHE A 158 20.23 -0.71 -6.62
N GLY A 159 19.95 0.24 -5.74
CA GLY A 159 19.37 1.54 -6.05
C GLY A 159 20.22 2.35 -7.01
N GLU A 160 21.53 2.43 -6.79
CA GLU A 160 22.47 3.15 -7.67
C GLU A 160 22.50 2.54 -9.10
N SER A 161 22.45 1.21 -9.20
CA SER A 161 22.40 0.50 -10.49
C SER A 161 21.07 0.71 -11.20
N VAL A 162 19.97 0.76 -10.44
CA VAL A 162 18.63 1.02 -10.97
C VAL A 162 18.52 2.49 -11.42
N GLN A 163 19.07 3.42 -10.65
CA GLN A 163 19.04 4.85 -10.94
C GLN A 163 19.84 5.16 -12.20
N SER A 164 21.09 4.69 -12.30
CA SER A 164 21.89 4.82 -13.53
C SER A 164 21.19 4.21 -14.75
N PHE A 165 20.57 3.04 -14.62
CA PHE A 165 19.79 2.44 -15.71
C PHE A 165 18.58 3.29 -16.10
N ILE A 166 17.87 3.87 -15.14
CA ILE A 166 16.72 4.76 -15.39
C ILE A 166 17.19 6.01 -16.13
N ASP A 167 18.28 6.63 -15.69
CA ASP A 167 18.81 7.86 -16.29
C ASP A 167 19.27 7.61 -17.73
N ASP A 168 19.97 6.50 -17.98
CA ASP A 168 20.46 6.11 -19.30
C ASP A 168 19.33 5.73 -20.28
N ASN A 169 18.18 5.25 -19.76
CA ASN A 169 17.08 4.70 -20.56
C ASN A 169 15.77 5.47 -20.41
N PHE A 170 15.81 6.69 -19.86
CA PHE A 170 14.63 7.44 -19.46
C PHE A 170 13.61 7.60 -20.60
N GLU A 171 14.09 7.90 -21.80
CA GLU A 171 13.23 8.07 -22.99
C GLU A 171 12.51 6.77 -23.37
N ILE A 172 13.24 5.65 -23.42
CA ILE A 172 12.70 4.34 -23.78
C ILE A 172 11.74 3.83 -22.69
N LEU A 173 12.09 3.99 -21.42
CA LEU A 173 11.25 3.61 -20.28
C LEU A 173 9.95 4.42 -20.25
N THR A 174 10.00 5.72 -20.55
CA THR A 174 8.82 6.59 -20.64
C THR A 174 7.91 6.15 -21.79
N ILE A 175 8.47 5.88 -22.97
CA ILE A 175 7.70 5.43 -24.13
C ILE A 175 7.08 4.04 -23.88
N ALA A 176 7.84 3.11 -23.31
CA ALA A 176 7.39 1.76 -23.02
C ALA A 176 6.26 1.74 -21.98
N SER A 177 6.39 2.53 -20.91
CA SER A 177 5.35 2.63 -19.87
C SER A 177 4.08 3.29 -20.42
N ALA A 178 4.18 4.39 -21.18
CA ALA A 178 3.04 5.02 -21.85
C ALA A 178 2.34 4.06 -22.82
N GLY A 179 3.11 3.33 -23.65
CA GLY A 179 2.58 2.30 -24.55
C GLY A 179 1.87 1.17 -23.80
N GLY A 180 2.44 0.70 -22.70
CA GLY A 180 1.84 -0.31 -21.83
C GLY A 180 0.48 0.12 -21.26
N PHE A 181 0.38 1.36 -20.73
CA PHE A 181 -0.88 1.89 -20.22
C PHE A 181 -1.96 2.00 -21.30
N ILE A 182 -1.59 2.41 -22.52
CA ILE A 182 -2.53 2.48 -23.65
C ILE A 182 -3.04 1.09 -24.01
N VAL A 183 -2.15 0.09 -24.10
CA VAL A 183 -2.54 -1.30 -24.41
C VAL A 183 -3.49 -1.86 -23.35
N ILE A 184 -3.18 -1.66 -22.06
CA ILE A 184 -4.03 -2.10 -20.95
C ILE A 184 -5.39 -1.38 -20.99
N GLY A 185 -5.41 -0.07 -21.25
CA GLY A 185 -6.63 0.71 -21.38
C GLY A 185 -7.52 0.24 -22.53
N ILE A 186 -6.93 -0.03 -23.69
CA ILE A 186 -7.63 -0.59 -24.86
C ILE A 186 -8.18 -1.99 -24.53
N ALA A 187 -7.37 -2.87 -23.94
CA ALA A 187 -7.79 -4.20 -23.56
C ALA A 187 -8.97 -4.17 -22.57
N TYR A 188 -8.93 -3.27 -21.59
CA TYR A 188 -10.03 -3.06 -20.64
C TYR A 188 -11.31 -2.54 -21.32
N LEU A 189 -11.19 -1.59 -22.25
CA LEU A 189 -12.33 -1.09 -23.04
C LEU A 189 -12.94 -2.16 -23.94
N VAL A 190 -12.11 -2.99 -24.57
CA VAL A 190 -12.58 -4.13 -25.37
C VAL A 190 -13.28 -5.16 -24.48
N PHE A 191 -12.69 -5.50 -23.34
CA PHE A 191 -13.28 -6.46 -22.40
C PHE A 191 -14.64 -6.00 -21.88
N THR A 192 -14.76 -4.73 -21.49
CA THR A 192 -16.03 -4.14 -21.02
C THR A 192 -17.08 -4.07 -22.13
N ARG A 193 -16.70 -3.72 -23.37
CA ARG A 193 -17.62 -3.78 -24.52
C ARG A 193 -18.08 -5.19 -24.85
N MET A 194 -17.20 -6.18 -24.78
CA MET A 194 -17.56 -7.60 -24.98
C MET A 194 -18.50 -8.10 -23.87
N GLN A 195 -18.36 -7.61 -22.64
CA GLN A 195 -19.27 -7.93 -21.54
C GLN A 195 -20.67 -7.30 -21.74
N SER A 196 -20.73 -6.03 -22.15
CA SER A 196 -22.00 -5.36 -22.47
C SER A 196 -22.71 -6.00 -23.67
N ALA A 197 -21.98 -6.48 -24.67
CA ALA A 197 -22.54 -7.20 -25.82
C ALA A 197 -23.09 -8.60 -25.46
N ARG A 198 -22.62 -9.21 -24.36
CA ARG A 198 -23.11 -10.50 -23.86
C ARG A 198 -24.32 -10.39 -22.91
N HIS A 199 -24.60 -9.23 -22.34
CA HIS A 199 -25.69 -9.03 -21.36
C HIS A 199 -26.96 -8.37 -21.93
N ASN A 200 -27.01 -8.10 -23.23
CA ASN A 200 -28.22 -7.66 -23.93
C ASN A 200 -28.59 -8.65 -25.04
N PRO A 201 -29.20 -9.81 -24.71
CA PRO A 201 -29.85 -10.62 -25.71
C PRO A 201 -31.19 -9.96 -26.03
N ASN A 202 -31.30 -9.43 -27.25
CA ASN A 202 -32.63 -9.25 -27.87
C ASN A 202 -33.31 -10.61 -28.01
#